data_AF-A0A368FQ91-F1
#
_entry.id   AF-A0A368FQ91-F1
#
_cell.length_a   1.000
_cell.length_b   1.000
_cell.length_c   1.000
_cell.angle_alpha   90.00
_cell.angle_beta   90.00
_cell.angle_gamma   90.00
#
_symmetry.space_group_name_H-M   'P 1'
#
loop_
_entity.id
_entity.type
_entity.pdbx_description
1 polymer ?
#
loop_
_entity_poly.entity_id
_entity_poly.type
_entity_poly.pdbx_seq_one_letter_code
_entity_poly.pdbx_strand_id
1 'polypeptide(L)'
;MESLGDIIHDRIHNQRWFTARGLRTLADATSWSEESLCKVMAGIIFYLLITDSNWIVCNSIVVVVPMLLIYVYPDERPPPENMRVFWIFAFIISAYDRMLEAFPFYYVGKLLALLFLLVEPSCLNEKLKKLLNIKVSTLLHYHMLAKLHDSRF
;
A
#
# COMPACT_ATOMS: atom_id res chain seq x y z
N MET A 1 -8.65 -18.32 14.88
CA MET A 1 -8.77 -16.86 14.68
C MET A 1 -7.56 -16.28 15.38
N GLU A 2 -6.50 -15.95 14.65
CA GLU A 2 -5.34 -15.26 15.22
C GLU A 2 -5.79 -13.88 15.71
N SER A 3 -5.40 -13.51 16.93
CA SER A 3 -5.74 -12.22 17.49
C SER A 3 -4.98 -11.14 16.72
N LEU A 4 -5.59 -9.96 16.53
CA LEU A 4 -4.92 -8.78 15.97
C LEU A 4 -3.59 -8.48 16.68
N GLY A 5 -3.52 -8.76 17.98
CA GLY A 5 -2.30 -8.65 18.78
C GLY A 5 -1.19 -9.61 18.33
N ASP A 6 -1.52 -10.85 17.98
CA ASP A 6 -0.56 -11.85 17.51
C ASP A 6 0.00 -11.47 16.14
N ILE A 7 -0.83 -10.92 15.25
CA ILE A 7 -0.42 -10.42 13.92
C ILE A 7 0.51 -9.22 14.05
N ILE A 8 0.22 -8.29 14.97
CA ILE A 8 1.06 -7.11 15.21
C ILE A 8 2.38 -7.53 15.84
N HIS A 9 2.34 -8.43 16.83
CA HIS A 9 3.54 -8.96 17.47
C HIS A 9 4.42 -9.71 16.46
N ASP A 10 3.83 -10.54 15.61
CA ASP A 10 4.56 -11.21 14.52
C ASP A 10 5.12 -10.18 13.53
N ARG A 11 4.38 -9.14 13.12
CA ARG A 11 4.95 -8.11 12.23
C ARG A 11 6.09 -7.28 12.82
N ILE A 12 6.12 -7.10 14.14
CA ILE A 12 7.16 -6.32 14.81
C ILE A 12 8.40 -7.18 15.07
N HIS A 13 8.23 -8.43 15.51
CA HIS A 13 9.36 -9.28 15.91
C HIS A 13 9.83 -10.24 14.82
N ASN A 14 8.98 -10.60 13.85
CA ASN A 14 9.34 -11.52 12.79
C ASN A 14 10.19 -10.80 11.75
N GLN A 15 11.48 -11.12 11.76
CA GLN A 15 12.51 -10.58 10.85
C GLN A 15 12.25 -10.92 9.37
N ARG A 16 11.18 -11.67 9.08
CA ARG A 16 10.65 -11.88 7.73
C ARG A 16 10.18 -10.58 7.07
N TRP A 17 9.88 -9.53 7.83
CA TRP A 17 9.43 -8.24 7.31
C TRP A 17 10.55 -7.20 7.30
N PHE A 18 10.72 -6.48 6.20
CA PHE A 18 11.75 -5.46 6.04
C PHE A 18 11.59 -4.32 7.06
N THR A 19 10.36 -4.03 7.47
CA THR A 19 10.05 -3.05 8.51
C THR A 19 10.59 -3.47 9.86
N ALA A 20 10.50 -4.76 10.23
CA ALA A 20 11.06 -5.30 11.46
C ALA A 20 12.60 -5.29 11.43
N ARG A 21 13.19 -5.59 10.27
CA ARG A 21 14.65 -5.51 10.07
C ARG A 21 15.17 -4.07 10.20
N GLY A 22 14.51 -3.11 9.53
CA GLY A 22 14.86 -1.70 9.63
C GLY A 22 14.67 -1.16 11.05
N LEU A 23 13.59 -1.55 11.72
CA LEU A 23 13.32 -1.20 13.11
C LEU A 23 14.41 -1.74 14.06
N ARG A 24 14.86 -2.98 13.84
CA ARG A 24 15.95 -3.58 14.61
C ARG A 24 17.29 -2.89 14.37
N THR A 25 17.62 -2.52 13.14
CA THR A 25 18.84 -1.72 12.86
C THR A 25 18.81 -0.37 13.58
N LEU A 26 17.64 0.27 13.64
CA LEU A 26 17.46 1.51 14.38
C LEU A 26 17.52 1.28 15.90
N ALA A 27 16.95 0.18 16.40
CA ALA A 27 17.02 -0.24 17.81
C ALA A 27 18.46 -0.50 18.25
N ASP A 28 19.24 -1.24 17.45
CA ASP A 28 20.64 -1.53 17.69
C ASP A 28 21.49 -0.24 17.70
N ALA A 29 21.17 0.73 16.83
CA ALA A 29 21.86 2.02 16.77
C ALA A 29 21.49 2.98 17.93
N THR A 30 20.26 2.90 18.45
CA THR A 30 19.76 3.82 19.49
C THR A 30 19.69 3.20 20.88
N SER A 31 19.95 1.90 21.03
CA SER A 31 19.76 1.09 22.26
C SER A 31 18.34 1.09 22.82
N TRP A 32 17.34 1.46 22.01
CA TRP A 32 15.93 1.52 22.41
C TRP A 32 15.18 0.24 22.04
N SER A 33 14.09 -0.05 22.74
CA SER A 33 13.27 -1.22 22.39
C SER A 33 12.54 -1.03 21.06
N GLU A 34 12.48 -2.10 20.25
CA GLU A 34 11.82 -2.12 18.94
C GLU A 34 10.37 -1.61 19.04
N GLU A 35 9.61 -2.05 20.05
CA GLU A 35 8.25 -1.58 20.27
C GLU A 35 8.14 -0.08 20.55
N SER A 36 9.05 0.49 21.34
CA SER A 36 9.05 1.92 21.67
C SER A 36 9.37 2.75 20.43
N LEU A 37 10.36 2.32 19.65
CA LEU A 37 10.70 2.95 18.38
C LEU A 37 9.55 2.88 17.38
N CYS A 38 8.87 1.73 17.28
CA CYS A 38 7.72 1.58 16.40
C CYS A 38 6.61 2.57 16.78
N LYS A 39 6.30 2.70 18.08
CA LYS A 39 5.29 3.64 18.59
C LYS A 39 5.68 5.09 18.34
N VAL A 40 6.95 5.44 18.55
CA VAL A 40 7.46 6.79 18.30
C VAL A 40 7.41 7.13 16.81
N MET A 41 7.89 6.23 15.94
CA MET A 41 7.84 6.42 14.48
C MET A 41 6.40 6.53 13.97
N ALA A 42 5.49 5.68 14.45
CA ALA A 42 4.07 5.76 14.12
C ALA A 42 3.47 7.10 14.59
N GLY A 43 3.82 7.55 15.81
CA GLY A 43 3.39 8.83 16.36
C GLY A 43 3.90 10.03 15.55
N ILE A 44 5.17 10.01 15.15
CA ILE A 44 5.77 11.06 14.31
C ILE A 44 5.08 11.11 12.94
N ILE A 45 4.90 9.95 12.28
CA ILE A 45 4.21 9.88 10.98
C ILE A 45 2.77 10.39 11.12
N PHE A 46 2.05 9.97 12.16
CA PHE A 46 0.69 10.42 12.41
C PHE A 46 0.61 11.93 12.65
N TYR A 47 1.53 12.48 13.45
CA TYR A 47 1.63 13.92 13.68
C TYR A 47 1.90 14.68 12.37
N LEU A 48 2.86 14.21 11.58
CA LEU A 48 3.22 14.81 10.28
C LEU A 48 2.11 14.71 9.22
N LEU A 49 1.21 13.73 9.33
CA LEU A 49 0.04 13.59 8.46
C LEU A 49 -1.13 14.50 8.85
N ILE A 50 -1.10 15.08 10.05
CA ILE A 50 -2.11 16.03 10.54
C ILE A 50 -1.67 17.48 10.29
N THR A 51 -0.35 17.74 10.13
CA THR A 51 0.18 19.06 9.84
C THR A 51 0.09 19.44 8.36
N ASP A 52 0.38 20.70 8.04
CA ASP A 52 0.20 21.30 6.70
C ASP A 52 1.06 20.67 5.58
N SER A 53 2.05 19.85 5.93
CA SER A 53 2.92 19.14 4.96
C SER A 53 2.55 17.66 4.75
N ASN A 54 1.32 17.30 5.12
CA ASN A 54 0.77 15.94 5.07
C ASN A 54 0.88 15.25 3.69
N TRP A 55 0.67 15.98 2.59
CA TRP A 55 0.71 15.43 1.23
C TRP A 55 2.11 14.98 0.83
N ILE A 56 3.15 15.73 1.21
CA ILE A 56 4.56 15.39 0.94
C ILE A 56 4.90 14.11 1.68
N VAL A 57 4.56 14.04 2.97
CA VAL A 57 4.88 12.90 3.83
C VAL A 57 4.17 11.64 3.33
N CYS A 58 2.87 11.75 3.04
CA CYS A 58 2.07 10.64 2.53
C CYS A 58 2.63 10.12 1.19
N ASN A 59 2.82 11.00 0.21
CA ASN A 59 3.27 10.61 -1.13
C ASN A 59 4.70 10.07 -1.11
N SER A 60 5.57 10.63 -0.26
CA SER A 60 6.94 10.12 -0.09
C SER A 60 6.92 8.69 0.44
N ILE A 61 6.12 8.39 1.47
CA ILE A 61 6.02 7.02 2.00
C ILE A 61 5.44 6.06 0.96
N VAL A 62 4.38 6.47 0.26
CA VAL A 62 3.72 5.67 -0.79
C VAL A 62 4.65 5.34 -1.95
N VAL A 63 5.67 6.15 -2.23
CA VAL A 63 6.66 5.88 -3.29
C VAL A 63 7.87 5.12 -2.74
N VAL A 64 8.44 5.57 -1.62
CA VAL A 64 9.69 5.03 -1.07
C VAL A 64 9.49 3.59 -0.59
N VAL A 65 8.38 3.27 0.09
CA VAL A 65 8.15 1.92 0.61
C VAL A 65 8.11 0.86 -0.50
N PRO A 66 7.31 1.01 -1.58
CA PRO A 66 7.37 0.08 -2.71
C PRO A 66 8.72 0.04 -3.42
N MET A 67 9.42 1.18 -3.53
CA MET A 67 10.76 1.21 -4.14
C MET A 67 11.78 0.40 -3.31
N LEU A 68 11.73 0.49 -1.98
CA LEU A 68 12.54 -0.34 -1.09
C LEU A 68 12.22 -1.83 -1.27
N LEU A 69 10.94 -2.19 -1.39
CA LEU A 69 10.52 -3.57 -1.65
C LEU A 69 10.96 -4.08 -3.03
N ILE A 70 11.08 -3.21 -4.04
CA ILE A 70 11.49 -3.61 -5.39
C ILE A 70 13.02 -3.77 -5.48
N TYR A 71 13.78 -2.83 -4.93
CA TYR A 71 15.23 -2.75 -5.16
C TYR A 71 16.09 -3.27 -4.01
N VAL A 72 15.64 -3.13 -2.77
CA VAL A 72 16.43 -3.49 -1.57
C VAL A 72 16.02 -4.85 -1.02
N TYR A 73 14.71 -5.15 -1.06
CA TYR A 73 14.14 -6.38 -0.50
C TYR A 73 13.34 -7.19 -1.54
N PRO A 74 13.98 -7.66 -2.62
CA PRO A 74 13.29 -8.35 -3.71
C PRO A 74 12.56 -9.63 -3.26
N ASP A 75 13.00 -10.25 -2.16
CA ASP A 75 12.37 -11.45 -1.57
C ASP A 75 11.00 -11.17 -0.94
N GLU A 76 10.74 -9.91 -0.55
CA GLU A 76 9.46 -9.44 0.02
C GLU A 76 8.62 -8.69 -1.01
N ARG A 77 9.05 -8.71 -2.28
CA ARG A 77 8.36 -8.00 -3.35
C ARG A 77 6.96 -8.59 -3.54
N PRO A 78 5.89 -7.78 -3.45
CA PRO A 78 4.55 -8.22 -3.80
C PRO A 78 4.50 -8.70 -5.26
N PRO A 79 3.63 -9.68 -5.58
CA PRO A 79 3.44 -10.17 -6.93
C PRO A 79 3.32 -9.01 -7.95
N PRO A 80 3.87 -9.13 -9.18
CA PRO A 80 3.87 -8.05 -10.16
C PRO A 80 2.48 -7.49 -10.45
N GLU A 81 1.44 -8.32 -10.38
CA GLU A 81 0.04 -7.91 -10.50
C GLU A 81 -0.39 -6.97 -9.36
N ASN A 82 -0.07 -7.30 -8.11
CA ASN A 82 -0.40 -6.50 -6.93
C ASN A 82 0.30 -5.15 -7.01
N MET A 83 1.56 -5.15 -7.44
CA MET A 83 2.33 -3.93 -7.68
C MET A 83 1.69 -3.05 -8.76
N ARG A 84 1.21 -3.63 -9.88
CA ARG A 84 0.49 -2.84 -10.91
C ARG A 84 -0.78 -2.22 -10.34
N VAL A 85 -1.59 -2.99 -9.60
CA VAL A 85 -2.81 -2.46 -8.95
C VAL A 85 -2.44 -1.35 -7.98
N PHE A 86 -1.41 -1.55 -7.16
CA PHE A 86 -0.89 -0.54 -6.24
C PHE A 86 -0.54 0.76 -6.96
N TRP A 87 0.30 0.70 -8.00
CA TRP A 87 0.74 1.90 -8.71
C TRP A 87 -0.41 2.62 -9.42
N ILE A 88 -1.37 1.89 -9.99
CA ILE A 88 -2.56 2.49 -10.60
C ILE A 88 -3.39 3.22 -9.55
N PHE A 89 -3.68 2.60 -8.41
CA PHE A 89 -4.45 3.23 -7.34
C PHE A 89 -3.69 4.39 -6.70
N ALA A 90 -2.39 4.25 -6.45
CA ALA A 90 -1.54 5.32 -5.93
C ALA A 90 -1.54 6.53 -6.86
N PHE A 91 -1.43 6.31 -8.18
CA PHE A 91 -1.48 7.38 -9.16
C PHE A 91 -2.86 8.05 -9.21
N ILE A 92 -3.94 7.28 -9.30
CA ILE A 92 -5.31 7.81 -9.34
C ILE A 92 -5.59 8.63 -8.09
N ILE A 93 -5.40 8.05 -6.90
CA ILE A 93 -5.70 8.72 -5.64
C ILE A 93 -4.86 10.00 -5.51
N SER A 94 -3.58 9.96 -5.87
CA SER A 94 -2.71 11.14 -5.83
C SER A 94 -3.09 12.21 -6.85
N ALA A 95 -3.59 11.83 -8.03
CA ALA A 95 -4.11 12.78 -9.01
C ALA A 95 -5.36 13.51 -8.51
N TYR A 96 -6.16 12.85 -7.66
CA TYR A 96 -7.35 13.42 -7.02
C TYR A 96 -7.08 14.05 -5.64
N ASP A 97 -5.81 14.18 -5.21
CA ASP A 97 -5.46 14.70 -3.87
C ASP A 97 -6.15 16.05 -3.59
N ARG A 98 -6.09 17.01 -4.53
CA ARG A 98 -6.71 18.34 -4.35
C ARG A 98 -8.23 18.30 -4.15
N MET A 99 -8.92 17.29 -4.67
CA MET A 99 -10.37 17.15 -4.53
C MET A 99 -10.75 16.43 -3.24
N LEU A 100 -9.88 15.54 -2.75
CA LEU A 100 -10.14 14.68 -1.59
C LEU A 100 -9.56 15.24 -0.29
N GLU A 101 -8.62 16.18 -0.37
CA GLU A 101 -8.06 16.94 0.78
C GLU A 101 -9.11 17.73 1.55
N ALA A 102 -10.27 18.02 0.94
CA ALA A 102 -11.41 18.61 1.62
C ALA A 102 -11.93 17.75 2.80
N PHE A 103 -11.60 16.46 2.84
CA PHE A 103 -11.95 15.57 3.95
C PHE A 103 -10.87 15.57 5.05
N PRO A 104 -11.25 15.77 6.33
CA PRO A 104 -10.31 15.67 7.43
C PRO A 104 -9.72 14.25 7.52
N PHE A 105 -8.44 14.15 7.87
CA PHE A 105 -7.68 12.89 7.95
C PHE A 105 -7.56 12.10 6.64
N TYR A 106 -7.84 12.73 5.49
CA TYR A 106 -7.74 12.10 4.18
C TYR A 106 -6.39 11.41 3.95
N TYR A 107 -5.26 12.08 4.25
CA TYR A 107 -3.93 11.53 4.02
C TYR A 107 -3.58 10.34 4.93
N VAL A 108 -4.15 10.28 6.14
CA VAL A 108 -4.05 9.12 7.01
C VAL A 108 -4.79 7.94 6.39
N GLY A 109 -6.03 8.15 5.93
CA GLY A 109 -6.83 7.14 5.25
C GLY A 109 -6.17 6.66 3.94
N LYS A 110 -5.65 7.59 3.14
CA LYS A 110 -4.90 7.31 1.90
C LYS A 110 -3.70 6.41 2.16
N LEU A 111 -2.88 6.78 3.15
CA LEU A 111 -1.70 6.02 3.50
C LEU A 111 -2.06 4.61 3.95
N LEU A 112 -3.04 4.48 4.86
CA LEU A 112 -3.50 3.17 5.34
C LEU A 112 -4.06 2.30 4.21
N ALA A 113 -4.90 2.86 3.34
CA ALA A 113 -5.49 2.12 2.23
C ALA A 113 -4.44 1.59 1.24
N LEU A 114 -3.44 2.43 0.90
CA LEU A 114 -2.38 2.04 -0.03
C LEU A 114 -1.41 1.04 0.61
N LEU A 115 -0.99 1.25 1.86
CA LEU A 115 -0.15 0.29 2.57
C LEU A 115 -0.85 -1.06 2.74
N PHE A 116 -2.15 -1.06 3.02
CA PHE A 116 -2.92 -2.29 3.10
C PHE A 116 -2.94 -3.05 1.78
N LEU A 117 -3.00 -2.34 0.65
CA LEU A 117 -2.96 -2.97 -0.68
C LEU A 117 -1.60 -3.60 -1.00
N LEU A 118 -0.53 -3.09 -0.40
CA LEU A 118 0.84 -3.61 -0.53
C LEU A 118 1.09 -4.85 0.32
N VAL A 119 0.33 -5.01 1.41
CA VAL A 119 0.50 -6.07 2.41
C VAL A 119 -0.35 -7.31 2.06
N GLU A 120 0.26 -8.50 1.95
CA GLU A 120 -0.46 -9.79 1.92
C GLU A 120 -0.82 -10.26 3.35
N PRO A 121 -1.98 -10.93 3.60
CA PRO A 121 -3.12 -11.19 2.71
C PRO A 121 -4.18 -10.10 2.86
N SER A 122 -4.17 -9.10 2.00
CA SER A 122 -5.22 -8.10 1.98
C SER A 122 -6.43 -8.65 1.22
N CYS A 123 -7.49 -9.02 1.95
CA CYS A 123 -8.82 -9.31 1.38
C CYS A 123 -9.30 -8.25 0.37
N LEU A 124 -8.83 -7.00 0.52
CA LEU A 124 -9.09 -5.92 -0.43
C LEU A 124 -8.39 -6.12 -1.79
N ASN A 125 -7.17 -6.64 -1.81
CA ASN A 125 -6.43 -6.92 -3.03
C ASN A 125 -7.10 -8.04 -3.84
N GLU A 126 -7.53 -9.13 -3.18
CA GLU A 126 -8.29 -10.20 -3.84
C GLU A 126 -9.62 -9.70 -4.43
N LYS A 127 -10.37 -8.89 -3.68
CA LYS A 127 -11.63 -8.29 -4.16
C LYS A 127 -11.40 -7.32 -5.31
N LEU A 128 -10.36 -6.49 -5.23
CA LEU A 128 -10.00 -5.55 -6.29
C LEU A 128 -9.52 -6.26 -7.55
N LYS A 129 -8.71 -7.32 -7.42
CA LYS A 129 -8.35 -8.19 -8.53
C LYS A 129 -9.59 -8.79 -9.20
N LYS A 130 -10.54 -9.30 -8.41
CA LYS A 130 -11.79 -9.83 -8.95
C LYS A 130 -12.57 -8.76 -9.75
N LEU A 131 -12.69 -7.54 -9.21
CA LEU A 131 -13.37 -6.44 -9.91
C LEU A 131 -12.64 -5.98 -11.18
N LEU A 132 -11.30 -5.88 -11.14
CA LEU A 132 -10.48 -5.50 -12.29
C LEU A 132 -10.50 -6.58 -13.37
N ASN A 133 -10.43 -7.85 -12.98
CA ASN A 133 -10.44 -8.97 -13.93
C ASN A 133 -11.83 -9.17 -14.57
N ILE A 134 -12.91 -8.92 -13.81
CA ILE A 134 -14.28 -8.85 -14.37
C ILE A 134 -14.37 -7.71 -15.40
N LYS A 135 -13.85 -6.51 -15.10
CA LYS A 135 -13.85 -5.41 -16.06
C LYS A 135 -13.05 -5.72 -17.32
N VAL A 136 -11.86 -6.33 -17.19
CA VAL A 136 -11.01 -6.70 -18.35
C VAL A 136 -11.69 -7.76 -19.22
N SER A 137 -12.24 -8.82 -18.61
CA SER A 137 -12.97 -9.86 -19.35
C SER A 137 -14.21 -9.31 -20.06
N THR A 138 -14.94 -8.41 -19.39
CA THR A 138 -16.13 -7.76 -19.96
C THR A 138 -15.75 -6.84 -21.12
N LEU A 139 -14.67 -6.05 -20.99
CA LEU A 139 -14.18 -5.18 -22.07
C LEU A 139 -13.70 -5.96 -23.29
N LEU A 140 -12.98 -7.07 -23.08
CA LEU A 140 -12.54 -7.93 -24.18
C LEU A 140 -13.72 -8.58 -24.89
N HIS A 141 -14.76 -8.99 -24.15
CA HIS A 141 -15.96 -9.57 -24.74
C HIS A 141 -16.74 -8.55 -25.59
N TYR A 142 -16.93 -7.33 -25.10
CA TYR A 142 -17.57 -6.27 -25.88
C TYR A 142 -16.74 -5.85 -27.10
N HIS A 143 -15.42 -5.80 -26.98
CA HIS A 143 -14.53 -5.46 -28.09
C HIS A 143 -14.50 -6.57 -29.17
N MET A 144 -14.61 -7.84 -28.77
CA MET A 144 -14.70 -8.98 -29.69
C MET A 144 -16.06 -9.03 -30.40
N LEU A 145 -17.15 -8.72 -29.70
CA LEU A 145 -18.50 -8.59 -30.28
C LEU A 145 -18.60 -7.40 -31.25
N ALA A 146 -17.96 -6.27 -30.95
CA ALA A 146 -17.89 -5.13 -31.86
C ALA A 146 -17.15 -5.49 -33.18
N LYS A 147 -16.03 -6.22 -33.10
CA LYS A 147 -15.32 -6.73 -34.29
C LYS A 147 -16.12 -7.74 -35.12
N LEU A 148 -16.95 -8.57 -34.50
CA LEU A 148 -17.83 -9.52 -35.18
C LEU A 148 -19.05 -8.88 -35.84
N HIS A 149 -19.41 -7.67 -35.42
CA HIS A 149 -20.45 -6.87 -36.06
C HIS A 149 -19.90 -6.07 -37.26
N ASP A 150 -18.67 -5.58 -37.17
CA ASP A 150 -18.00 -4.82 -38.23
C ASP A 150 -17.50 -5.69 -39.41
N SER A 151 -17.33 -7.00 -39.18
CA SER A 151 -16.93 -7.98 -40.21
C SER A 151 -18.13 -8.62 -40.95
N ARG A 152 -19.35 -8.14 -40.69
CA ARG A 152 -20.60 -8.57 -41.35
C ARG A 152 -21.16 -7.55 -42.35
N PHE A 153 -20.32 -6.64 -42.83
CA PHE A 153 -20.60 -5.77 -43.99
C PHE A 153 -19.46 -5.86 -45.01
#